data_AF-A0A368VP27-F1
#
_entry.id   AF-A0A368VP27-F1
#
_cell.length_a   1.000
_cell.length_b   1.000
_cell.length_c   1.000
_cell.angle_alpha   90.00
_cell.angle_beta   90.00
_cell.angle_gamma   90.00
#
_symmetry.space_group_name_H-M   'P 1'
#
loop_
_entity.id
_entity.type
_entity.pdbx_description
1 polymer ?
#
loop_
_entity_poly.entity_id
_entity_poly.type
_entity_poly.pdbx_seq_one_letter_code
_entity_poly.pdbx_strand_id
1 'polypeptide(L)'
;MRNIVEDSQFLSERAEMMYYFQDKFYDPEETEIIDSPTGKFKLEIHHYNHEEGINRYNYTKGIVTDSDSKTIDIIYRNFDPFLFIWVEVNGTEYLLCGLDYQGYSIVNLSNKETKHYVPEEAYEGRGFCWAEIMYFQQKKLMVVDGCYWASPYELVFYDFSNPMNVPYKELFRAEVDSITNWDNWKDSCRVRYLDKENKEKEFVF
;
A
#
# COMPACT_ATOMS: atom_id res chain seq x y z
N MET A 1 12.88 -12.68 3.60
CA MET A 1 11.80 -13.10 2.70
C MET A 1 12.25 -12.84 1.27
N ARG A 2 11.99 -13.77 0.35
CA ARG A 2 12.33 -13.61 -1.08
C ARG A 2 11.36 -12.60 -1.71
N ASN A 3 11.85 -11.82 -2.66
CA ASN A 3 11.03 -10.91 -3.47
C ASN A 3 10.78 -11.57 -4.84
N ILE A 4 9.53 -11.74 -5.24
CA ILE A 4 9.16 -12.47 -6.47
C ILE A 4 8.87 -11.58 -7.67
N VAL A 5 9.07 -10.26 -7.57
CA VAL A 5 8.68 -9.30 -8.64
C VAL A 5 9.37 -9.52 -9.98
N GLU A 6 10.52 -10.21 -9.99
CA GLU A 6 11.27 -10.56 -11.20
C GLU A 6 11.08 -12.03 -11.62
N ASP A 7 10.31 -12.82 -10.85
CA ASP A 7 10.08 -14.23 -11.16
C ASP A 7 9.18 -14.34 -12.41
N SER A 8 9.50 -15.28 -13.31
CA SER A 8 8.79 -15.46 -14.58
C SER A 8 7.30 -15.78 -14.38
N GLN A 9 6.95 -16.54 -13.34
CA GLN A 9 5.57 -16.82 -12.99
C GLN A 9 4.83 -15.54 -12.60
N PHE A 10 5.42 -14.70 -11.73
CA PHE A 10 4.79 -13.45 -11.32
C PHE A 10 4.60 -12.52 -12.53
N LEU A 11 5.63 -12.35 -13.36
CA LEU A 11 5.54 -11.54 -14.57
C LEU A 11 4.46 -12.04 -15.56
N SER A 12 4.28 -13.36 -15.67
CA SER A 12 3.21 -13.95 -16.49
C SER A 12 1.82 -13.64 -15.93
N GLU A 13 1.62 -13.82 -14.62
CA GLU A 13 0.36 -13.50 -13.94
C GLU A 13 0.02 -11.99 -14.07
N ARG A 14 1.04 -11.13 -13.97
CA ARG A 14 0.91 -9.69 -14.19
C ARG A 14 0.54 -9.34 -15.62
N ALA A 15 1.05 -10.08 -16.61
CA ALA A 15 0.68 -9.90 -18.01
C ALA A 15 -0.77 -10.32 -18.28
N GLU A 16 -1.23 -11.43 -17.70
CA GLU A 16 -2.63 -11.86 -17.81
C GLU A 16 -3.59 -10.84 -17.17
N MET A 17 -3.19 -10.28 -16.03
CA MET A 17 -3.93 -9.23 -15.33
C MET A 17 -4.22 -8.00 -16.20
N MET A 18 -3.36 -7.68 -17.17
CA MET A 18 -3.55 -6.53 -18.08
C MET A 18 -4.88 -6.59 -18.86
N TYR A 19 -5.46 -7.78 -19.02
CA TYR A 19 -6.80 -7.92 -19.58
C TYR A 19 -7.83 -7.05 -18.85
N TYR A 20 -7.75 -6.92 -17.53
CA TYR A 20 -8.72 -6.17 -16.73
C TYR A 20 -8.53 -4.64 -16.77
N PHE A 21 -7.42 -4.17 -17.34
CA PHE A 21 -7.13 -2.74 -17.49
C PHE A 21 -7.55 -2.17 -18.85
N GLN A 22 -8.41 -2.87 -19.58
CA GLN A 22 -9.01 -2.40 -20.82
C GLN A 22 -10.12 -1.37 -20.56
N ASP A 23 -10.33 -0.45 -21.50
CA ASP A 23 -11.33 0.64 -21.40
C ASP A 23 -12.75 0.14 -21.12
N LYS A 24 -13.11 -1.07 -21.57
CA LYS A 24 -14.44 -1.66 -21.29
C LYS A 24 -14.72 -1.92 -19.81
N PHE A 25 -13.67 -2.00 -18.99
CA PHE A 25 -13.76 -2.21 -17.54
C PHE A 25 -13.55 -0.92 -16.75
N TYR A 26 -13.01 0.11 -17.40
CA TYR A 26 -12.70 1.37 -16.74
C TYR A 26 -13.98 2.10 -16.34
N ASP A 27 -14.04 2.51 -15.07
CA ASP A 27 -15.08 3.39 -14.55
C ASP A 27 -14.53 4.82 -14.42
N PRO A 28 -14.86 5.73 -15.35
CA PRO A 28 -14.37 7.11 -15.31
C PRO A 28 -15.01 7.93 -14.19
N GLU A 29 -16.21 7.56 -13.71
CA GLU A 29 -16.93 8.33 -12.70
C GLU A 29 -16.31 8.16 -11.29
N GLU A 30 -15.55 7.08 -11.08
CA GLU A 30 -14.85 6.80 -9.83
C GLU A 30 -13.39 7.29 -9.84
N THR A 31 -12.96 8.06 -10.85
CA THR A 31 -11.58 8.56 -10.89
C THR A 31 -11.28 9.55 -9.77
N GLU A 32 -10.23 9.26 -9.01
CA GLU A 32 -9.77 10.12 -7.91
C GLU A 32 -8.47 10.83 -8.29
N ILE A 33 -8.34 12.09 -7.89
CA ILE A 33 -7.12 12.88 -8.07
C ILE A 33 -6.68 13.38 -6.70
N ILE A 34 -5.48 12.98 -6.29
CA ILE A 34 -4.90 13.33 -5.00
C ILE A 34 -3.56 14.01 -5.22
N ASP A 35 -3.45 15.26 -4.78
CA ASP A 35 -2.18 15.97 -4.76
C ASP A 35 -1.33 15.52 -3.55
N SER A 36 -0.02 15.45 -3.76
CA SER A 36 0.97 15.29 -2.68
C SER A 36 0.89 16.44 -1.68
N PRO A 37 1.35 16.25 -0.42
CA PRO A 37 1.33 17.30 0.61
C PRO A 37 2.03 18.60 0.20
N THR A 38 3.03 18.54 -0.67
CA THR A 38 3.73 19.73 -1.17
C THR A 38 3.11 20.30 -2.45
N GLY A 39 2.15 19.61 -3.06
CA GLY A 39 1.53 19.97 -4.33
C GLY A 39 2.42 19.80 -5.56
N LYS A 40 3.61 19.19 -5.41
CA LYS A 40 4.57 19.00 -6.53
C LYS A 40 4.27 17.77 -7.36
N PHE A 41 3.57 16.81 -6.79
CA PHE A 41 3.22 15.54 -7.40
C PHE A 41 1.73 15.28 -7.26
N LYS A 42 1.23 14.43 -8.16
CA LYS A 42 -0.18 14.05 -8.22
C LYS A 42 -0.31 12.55 -8.46
N LEU A 43 -1.26 11.93 -7.78
CA LEU A 43 -1.72 10.57 -7.99
C LEU A 43 -3.13 10.62 -8.58
N GLU A 44 -3.31 10.04 -9.75
CA GLU A 44 -4.62 9.79 -10.35
C GLU A 44 -4.92 8.30 -10.23
N ILE A 45 -6.07 7.96 -9.65
CA ILE A 45 -6.49 6.58 -9.40
C ILE A 45 -7.66 6.27 -10.32
N HIS A 46 -7.47 5.27 -11.17
CA HIS A 46 -8.49 4.73 -12.06
C HIS A 46 -9.02 3.41 -11.50
N HIS A 47 -10.34 3.25 -11.53
CA HIS A 47 -11.03 2.06 -11.05
C HIS A 47 -11.53 1.22 -12.23
N TYR A 48 -11.46 -0.10 -12.07
CA TYR A 48 -11.80 -1.06 -13.12
C TYR A 48 -12.69 -2.16 -12.57
N ASN A 49 -13.93 -2.18 -13.05
CA ASN A 49 -14.97 -3.11 -12.63
C ASN A 49 -14.86 -4.46 -13.35
N HIS A 50 -15.01 -5.55 -12.62
CA HIS A 50 -15.08 -6.89 -13.23
C HIS A 50 -16.41 -7.10 -13.97
N GLU A 51 -16.44 -8.06 -14.91
CA GLU A 51 -17.72 -8.45 -15.56
C GLU A 51 -18.65 -9.17 -14.59
N GLU A 52 -19.95 -8.91 -14.73
CA GLU A 52 -20.99 -9.61 -13.98
C GLU A 52 -20.89 -11.13 -14.19
N GLY A 53 -20.84 -11.91 -13.10
CA GLY A 53 -20.69 -13.37 -13.15
C GLY A 53 -19.27 -13.91 -13.04
N ILE A 54 -18.25 -13.03 -12.96
CA ILE A 54 -16.87 -13.42 -12.61
C ILE A 54 -16.64 -13.15 -11.11
N ASN A 55 -16.42 -14.20 -10.31
CA ASN A 55 -16.04 -14.05 -8.89
C ASN A 55 -14.58 -13.58 -8.76
N ARG A 56 -14.30 -12.30 -9.04
CA ARG A 56 -12.99 -11.68 -8.81
C ARG A 56 -13.14 -10.28 -8.24
N TYR A 57 -12.08 -9.78 -7.60
CA TYR A 57 -12.01 -8.41 -7.09
C TYR A 57 -11.92 -7.40 -8.25
N ASN A 58 -12.35 -6.17 -7.98
CA ASN A 58 -12.08 -5.01 -8.84
C ASN A 58 -10.59 -4.68 -8.86
N TYR A 59 -10.17 -3.93 -9.87
CA TYR A 59 -8.78 -3.54 -10.11
C TYR A 59 -8.62 -2.03 -10.03
N THR A 60 -7.43 -1.58 -9.65
CA THR A 60 -7.11 -0.15 -9.58
C THR A 60 -5.78 0.15 -10.25
N LYS A 61 -5.64 1.34 -10.82
CA LYS A 61 -4.42 1.82 -11.47
C LYS A 61 -4.09 3.21 -10.97
N GLY A 62 -2.92 3.36 -10.35
CA GLY A 62 -2.38 4.63 -9.90
C GLY A 62 -1.41 5.20 -10.92
N ILE A 63 -1.67 6.41 -11.42
CA ILE A 63 -0.78 7.16 -12.30
C ILE A 63 -0.13 8.28 -11.49
N VAL A 64 1.19 8.24 -11.35
CA VAL A 64 1.95 9.25 -10.61
C VAL A 64 2.57 10.24 -11.58
N THR A 65 2.36 11.53 -11.36
CA THR A 65 2.90 12.60 -12.22
C THR A 65 3.62 13.68 -11.40
N ASP A 66 4.57 14.35 -12.05
CA ASP A 66 5.19 15.58 -11.52
C ASP A 66 4.37 16.84 -11.87
N SER A 67 4.84 18.00 -11.40
CA SER A 67 4.19 19.29 -11.62
C SER A 67 4.06 19.70 -13.09
N ASP A 68 4.87 19.12 -13.98
CA ASP A 68 4.78 19.33 -15.43
C ASP A 68 3.83 18.33 -16.10
N SER A 69 3.07 17.56 -15.30
CA SER A 69 2.21 16.45 -15.75
C SER A 69 2.98 15.34 -16.48
N LYS A 70 4.29 15.20 -16.24
CA LYS A 70 5.05 14.08 -16.78
C LYS A 70 4.86 12.88 -15.87
N THR A 71 4.54 11.74 -16.47
CA THR A 71 4.43 10.47 -15.76
C THR A 71 5.77 10.10 -15.13
N ILE A 72 5.73 9.83 -13.83
CA ILE A 72 6.83 9.24 -13.06
C ILE A 72 6.70 7.73 -13.13
N ASP A 73 5.52 7.19 -12.82
CA ASP A 73 5.25 5.75 -12.85
C ASP A 73 3.75 5.46 -12.99
N ILE A 74 3.42 4.22 -13.34
CA ILE A 74 2.06 3.67 -13.39
C ILE A 74 2.02 2.35 -12.61
N ILE A 75 1.23 2.32 -11.54
CA ILE A 75 1.08 1.17 -10.66
C ILE A 75 -0.25 0.49 -10.94
N TYR A 76 -0.20 -0.73 -11.46
CA TYR A 76 -1.36 -1.58 -11.65
C TYR A 76 -1.57 -2.45 -10.41
N ARG A 77 -2.76 -2.48 -9.83
CA ARG A 77 -3.07 -3.26 -8.62
C ARG A 77 -4.22 -4.23 -8.89
N ASN A 78 -4.06 -5.48 -8.48
CA ASN A 78 -5.08 -6.54 -8.61
C ASN A 78 -6.16 -6.50 -7.52
N PHE A 79 -6.42 -5.31 -6.98
CA PHE A 79 -7.33 -5.16 -5.86
C PHE A 79 -7.85 -3.71 -5.79
N ASP A 80 -9.05 -3.58 -5.27
CA ASP A 80 -9.70 -2.33 -4.91
C ASP A 80 -10.08 -2.42 -3.42
N PRO A 81 -9.69 -1.45 -2.57
CA PRO A 81 -9.17 -0.10 -2.86
C PRO A 81 -7.70 -0.01 -3.33
N PHE A 82 -7.37 1.11 -3.97
CA PHE A 82 -5.99 1.52 -4.23
C PHE A 82 -5.35 2.01 -2.92
N LEU A 83 -4.59 1.12 -2.26
CA LEU A 83 -3.91 1.46 -1.01
C LEU A 83 -2.73 2.41 -1.27
N PHE A 84 -2.68 3.57 -0.61
CA PHE A 84 -1.52 4.47 -0.69
C PHE A 84 -1.36 5.40 0.51
N ILE A 85 -0.16 5.99 0.63
CA ILE A 85 0.13 7.13 1.49
C ILE A 85 1.28 7.96 0.89
N TRP A 86 1.20 9.28 1.02
CA TRP A 86 2.33 10.18 0.77
C TRP A 86 3.20 10.29 2.02
N VAL A 87 4.51 10.11 1.86
CA VAL A 87 5.45 10.16 2.99
C VAL A 87 6.65 11.04 2.68
N GLU A 88 7.14 11.75 3.68
CA GLU A 88 8.38 12.53 3.58
C GLU A 88 9.44 11.98 4.54
N VAL A 89 10.62 11.68 4.01
CA VAL A 89 11.77 11.23 4.80
C VAL A 89 12.98 12.09 4.47
N ASN A 90 13.49 12.81 5.46
CA ASN A 90 14.62 13.74 5.33
C ASN A 90 14.47 14.74 4.15
N GLY A 91 13.26 15.26 3.91
CA GLY A 91 12.97 16.21 2.83
C GLY A 91 12.80 15.61 1.44
N THR A 92 12.85 14.27 1.31
CA THR A 92 12.46 13.56 0.08
C THR A 92 11.04 13.03 0.23
N GLU A 93 10.19 13.32 -0.75
CA GLU A 93 8.83 12.77 -0.83
C GLU A 93 8.80 11.45 -1.58
N TYR A 94 7.93 10.56 -1.11
CA TYR A 94 7.68 9.26 -1.70
C TYR A 94 6.19 8.98 -1.77
N LEU A 95 5.80 8.15 -2.74
CA LEU A 95 4.51 7.47 -2.75
C LEU A 95 4.73 6.01 -2.36
N LEU A 96 4.18 5.60 -1.22
CA LEU A 96 4.06 4.20 -0.86
C LEU A 96 2.65 3.73 -1.22
N CYS A 97 2.54 2.65 -1.99
CA CYS A 97 1.25 2.17 -2.46
C CYS A 97 1.24 0.65 -2.65
N GLY A 98 0.05 0.07 -2.75
CA GLY A 98 -0.14 -1.33 -3.05
C GLY A 98 0.19 -1.66 -4.51
N LEU A 99 0.91 -2.75 -4.75
CA LEU A 99 1.19 -3.30 -6.09
C LEU A 99 0.31 -4.49 -6.41
N ASP A 100 0.09 -5.29 -5.37
CA ASP A 100 -0.60 -6.56 -5.38
C ASP A 100 -1.41 -6.64 -4.08
N TYR A 101 -2.45 -7.46 -4.01
CA TYR A 101 -3.21 -7.69 -2.78
C TYR A 101 -2.29 -7.99 -1.59
N GLN A 102 -1.16 -8.66 -1.83
CA GLN A 102 -0.16 -9.04 -0.82
C GLN A 102 1.22 -8.40 -1.04
N GLY A 103 1.30 -7.32 -1.83
CA GLY A 103 2.56 -6.64 -2.14
C GLY A 103 2.43 -5.13 -2.34
N TYR A 104 3.56 -4.44 -2.33
CA TYR A 104 3.61 -2.97 -2.30
C TYR A 104 4.75 -2.41 -3.17
N SER A 105 4.65 -1.12 -3.44
CA SER A 105 5.61 -0.32 -4.20
C SER A 105 5.95 0.95 -3.44
N ILE A 106 7.21 1.39 -3.56
CA ILE A 106 7.67 2.69 -3.08
C ILE A 106 8.29 3.45 -4.25
N VAL A 107 7.77 4.64 -4.52
CA VAL A 107 8.25 5.54 -5.57
C VAL A 107 8.98 6.69 -4.92
N ASN A 108 10.27 6.86 -5.21
CA ASN A 108 11.01 8.07 -4.86
C ASN A 108 10.71 9.15 -5.90
N LEU A 109 9.95 10.16 -5.50
CA LEU A 109 9.43 11.17 -6.43
C LEU A 109 10.51 12.15 -6.90
N SER A 110 11.62 12.26 -6.15
CA SER A 110 12.72 13.17 -6.49
C SER A 110 13.62 12.62 -7.59
N ASN A 111 13.94 11.31 -7.55
CA ASN A 111 14.80 10.67 -8.55
C ASN A 111 14.03 9.75 -9.53
N LYS A 112 12.71 9.63 -9.36
CA LYS A 112 11.81 8.82 -10.19
C LYS A 112 12.14 7.32 -10.18
N GLU A 113 12.80 6.84 -9.14
CA GLU A 113 13.09 5.42 -8.95
C GLU A 113 11.94 4.74 -8.19
N THR A 114 11.51 3.59 -8.68
CA THR A 114 10.50 2.74 -8.02
C THR A 114 11.12 1.43 -7.56
N LYS A 115 10.71 0.95 -6.38
CA LYS A 115 10.96 -0.42 -5.92
C LYS A 115 9.64 -1.11 -5.65
N HIS A 116 9.60 -2.38 -6.03
CA HIS A 116 8.47 -3.27 -5.80
C HIS A 116 8.88 -4.38 -4.83
N TYR A 117 7.93 -4.81 -4.01
CA TYR A 117 8.09 -5.98 -3.18
C TYR A 117 6.81 -6.80 -3.14
N VAL A 118 6.95 -8.09 -3.47
CA VAL A 118 5.92 -9.10 -3.29
C VAL A 118 6.59 -10.32 -2.62
N PRO A 119 6.08 -10.81 -1.48
CA PRO A 119 6.61 -12.00 -0.83
C PRO A 119 6.33 -13.26 -1.65
N GLU A 120 7.20 -14.26 -1.58
CA GLU A 120 7.00 -15.56 -2.27
C GLU A 120 5.75 -16.30 -1.79
N GLU A 121 5.39 -16.09 -0.52
CA GLU A 121 4.17 -16.57 0.10
C GLU A 121 2.90 -16.10 -0.62
N ALA A 122 2.97 -15.05 -1.45
CA ALA A 122 1.86 -14.57 -2.25
C ALA A 122 1.38 -15.59 -3.30
N TYR A 123 2.27 -16.46 -3.80
CA TYR A 123 1.87 -17.55 -4.72
C TYR A 123 0.88 -18.53 -4.09
N GLU A 124 0.91 -18.66 -2.77
CA GLU A 124 0.00 -19.51 -2.01
C GLU A 124 -1.15 -18.72 -1.37
N GLY A 125 -1.25 -17.41 -1.65
CA GLY A 125 -2.20 -16.50 -1.00
C GLY A 125 -1.92 -16.30 0.49
N ARG A 126 -0.68 -16.55 0.93
CA ARG A 126 -0.25 -16.49 2.34
C ARG A 126 0.62 -15.27 2.66
N GLY A 127 0.74 -14.33 1.73
CA GLY A 127 1.35 -13.04 2.02
C GLY A 127 0.47 -12.24 3.00
N PHE A 128 1.09 -11.30 3.71
CA PHE A 128 0.37 -10.40 4.60
C PHE A 128 -0.33 -9.31 3.77
N CYS A 129 -1.66 -9.25 3.84
CA CYS A 129 -2.47 -8.29 3.11
C CYS A 129 -2.46 -6.95 3.84
N TRP A 130 -1.98 -5.89 3.19
CA TRP A 130 -2.01 -4.54 3.76
C TRP A 130 -3.38 -3.92 3.50
N ALA A 131 -4.04 -3.45 4.55
CA ALA A 131 -5.36 -2.82 4.47
C ALA A 131 -5.30 -1.31 4.72
N GLU A 132 -4.44 -0.86 5.64
CA GLU A 132 -4.23 0.56 5.94
C GLU A 132 -2.75 0.83 6.30
N ILE A 133 -2.26 2.04 6.01
CA ILE A 133 -0.87 2.44 6.26
C ILE A 133 -0.83 3.74 7.07
N MET A 134 -0.03 3.74 8.13
CA MET A 134 0.37 4.93 8.88
C MET A 134 1.86 5.17 8.78
N TYR A 135 2.24 6.45 8.77
CA TYR A 135 3.63 6.85 8.85
C TYR A 135 3.85 7.88 9.97
N PHE A 136 4.79 7.58 10.87
CA PHE A 136 5.20 8.42 11.98
C PHE A 136 6.55 9.07 11.65
N GLN A 137 6.50 10.24 11.02
CA GLN A 137 7.67 10.93 10.46
C GLN A 137 8.82 11.13 11.47
N GLN A 138 8.50 11.58 12.69
CA GLN A 138 9.50 11.85 13.73
C GLN A 138 10.26 10.59 14.17
N LYS A 139 9.62 9.42 14.04
CA LYS A 139 10.16 8.12 14.47
C LYS A 139 10.68 7.28 13.31
N LYS A 140 10.48 7.73 12.06
CA LYS A 140 10.80 6.98 10.84
C LYS A 140 10.21 5.56 10.89
N LEU A 141 8.98 5.49 11.34
CA LEU A 141 8.26 4.25 11.62
C LEU A 141 7.02 4.19 10.76
N MET A 142 6.78 3.03 10.19
CA MET A 142 5.54 2.74 9.48
C MET A 142 4.77 1.68 10.24
N VAL A 143 3.46 1.86 10.30
CA VAL A 143 2.56 0.87 10.91
C VAL A 143 1.53 0.49 9.86
N VAL A 144 1.38 -0.79 9.64
CA VAL A 144 0.40 -1.35 8.72
C VAL A 144 -0.64 -2.10 9.52
N ASP A 145 -1.89 -1.79 9.27
CA ASP A 145 -3.00 -2.66 9.66
C ASP A 145 -3.33 -3.58 8.50
N GLY A 146 -3.51 -4.86 8.80
CA GLY A 146 -3.67 -5.88 7.78
C GLY A 146 -3.91 -7.25 8.38
N CYS A 147 -4.00 -8.26 7.52
CA CYS A 147 -4.22 -9.62 7.96
C CYS A 147 -3.59 -10.62 7.00
N TYR A 148 -3.37 -11.84 7.47
CA TYR A 148 -3.33 -12.97 6.55
C TYR A 148 -4.76 -13.27 6.10
N TRP A 149 -4.93 -13.72 4.86
CA TRP A 149 -6.26 -13.96 4.30
C TRP A 149 -7.17 -14.74 5.25
N ALA A 150 -8.37 -14.19 5.51
CA ALA A 150 -9.37 -14.72 6.42
C ALA A 150 -8.90 -14.96 7.88
N SER A 151 -7.86 -14.25 8.33
CA SER A 151 -7.37 -14.26 9.72
C SER A 151 -7.71 -12.94 10.44
N PRO A 152 -7.63 -12.90 11.78
CA PRO A 152 -7.73 -11.65 12.54
C PRO A 152 -6.72 -10.60 12.06
N TYR A 153 -7.05 -9.33 12.27
CA TYR A 153 -6.18 -8.22 11.92
C TYR A 153 -5.00 -8.12 12.88
N GLU A 154 -3.90 -7.58 12.36
CA GLU A 154 -2.66 -7.38 13.06
C GLU A 154 -2.08 -6.00 12.71
N LEU A 155 -1.53 -5.35 13.72
CA LEU A 155 -0.67 -4.18 13.54
C LEU A 155 0.77 -4.65 13.37
N VAL A 156 1.38 -4.29 12.24
CA VAL A 156 2.78 -4.60 11.95
C VAL A 156 3.58 -3.31 11.86
N PHE A 157 4.64 -3.25 12.66
CA PHE A 157 5.51 -2.09 12.80
C PHE A 157 6.78 -2.33 11.99
N TYR A 158 7.09 -1.42 11.08
CA TYR A 158 8.23 -1.52 10.18
C TYR A 158 9.20 -0.36 10.37
N ASP A 159 10.50 -0.67 10.35
CA ASP A 159 11.55 0.34 10.20
C ASP A 159 11.43 1.01 8.82
N PHE A 160 11.16 2.31 8.83
CA PHE A 160 11.00 3.12 7.62
C PHE A 160 12.09 4.21 7.52
N SER A 161 13.22 4.02 8.18
CA SER A 161 14.35 4.96 8.15
C SER A 161 15.05 5.05 6.79
N ASN A 162 14.91 4.03 5.95
CA ASN A 162 15.37 3.99 4.57
C ASN A 162 14.25 3.47 3.64
N PRO A 163 13.40 4.37 3.09
CA PRO A 163 12.20 3.98 2.34
C PRO A 163 12.44 3.09 1.12
N MET A 164 13.61 3.19 0.48
CA MET A 164 13.92 2.42 -0.74
C MET A 164 14.49 1.02 -0.43
N ASN A 165 14.72 0.67 0.83
CA ASN A 165 15.24 -0.62 1.23
C ASN A 165 14.10 -1.61 1.53
N VAL A 166 13.59 -2.24 0.46
CA VAL A 166 12.54 -3.26 0.54
C VAL A 166 13.14 -4.68 0.53
N PRO A 167 12.53 -5.67 1.22
CA PRO A 167 11.38 -5.54 2.11
C PRO A 167 11.72 -4.78 3.39
N TYR A 168 10.71 -4.15 3.98
CA TYR A 168 10.90 -3.43 5.24
C TYR A 168 11.11 -4.40 6.40
N LYS A 169 11.98 -4.00 7.33
CA LYS A 169 12.27 -4.79 8.52
C LYS A 169 11.12 -4.66 9.52
N GLU A 170 10.44 -5.77 9.79
CA GLU A 170 9.49 -5.86 10.88
C GLU A 170 10.22 -5.68 12.22
N LEU A 171 9.68 -4.80 13.07
CA LEU A 171 10.17 -4.49 14.41
C LEU A 171 9.30 -5.15 15.47
N PHE A 172 7.98 -5.14 15.27
CA PHE A 172 7.00 -5.62 16.22
C PHE A 172 5.67 -5.92 15.51
N ARG A 173 4.89 -6.85 16.07
CA ARG A 173 3.55 -7.22 15.59
C ARG A 173 2.63 -7.44 16.78
N ALA A 174 1.39 -6.96 16.66
CA ALA A 174 0.34 -7.19 17.65
C ALA A 174 -0.94 -7.62 16.95
N GLU A 175 -1.58 -8.67 17.46
CA GLU A 175 -2.92 -9.06 17.02
C GLU A 175 -3.96 -8.12 17.64
N VAL A 176 -4.92 -7.68 16.83
CA VAL A 176 -5.93 -6.70 17.23
C VAL A 176 -7.32 -7.17 16.78
N ASP A 177 -8.34 -6.96 17.63
CA ASP A 177 -9.74 -7.30 17.28
C ASP A 177 -10.39 -6.17 16.48
N SER A 178 -10.04 -4.92 16.82
CA SER A 178 -10.43 -3.73 16.08
C SER A 178 -9.52 -2.58 16.47
N ILE A 179 -9.27 -1.68 15.51
CA ILE A 179 -8.59 -0.42 15.79
C ILE A 179 -9.66 0.64 15.96
N THR A 180 -9.57 1.39 17.06
CA THR A 180 -10.50 2.49 17.33
C THR A 180 -9.75 3.82 17.24
N ASN A 181 -10.40 4.80 16.59
CA ASN A 181 -9.99 6.21 16.58
C ASN A 181 -8.65 6.54 15.88
N TRP A 182 -8.49 6.15 14.62
CA TRP A 182 -7.40 6.61 13.74
C TRP A 182 -7.30 8.16 13.67
N ASP A 183 -8.44 8.86 13.63
CA ASP A 183 -8.52 10.32 13.44
C ASP A 183 -7.89 11.16 14.57
N ASN A 184 -7.74 10.60 15.78
CA ASN A 184 -7.27 11.36 16.94
C ASN A 184 -5.73 11.43 17.05
N TRP A 185 -5.00 10.92 16.06
CA TRP A 185 -3.57 10.60 16.18
C TRP A 185 -2.65 11.47 15.33
N LYS A 186 -3.12 12.67 14.99
CA LYS A 186 -2.25 13.73 14.46
C LYS A 186 -1.21 14.23 15.48
N ASP A 187 -1.16 13.67 16.69
CA ASP A 187 -0.14 13.96 17.72
C ASP A 187 0.80 12.76 18.04
N SER A 188 1.52 12.37 16.99
CA SER A 188 2.95 11.97 16.88
C SER A 188 3.65 10.91 17.74
N CYS A 189 3.13 10.42 18.88
CA CYS A 189 3.97 9.63 19.82
C CYS A 189 3.42 8.28 20.32
N ARG A 190 2.21 7.87 19.93
CA ARG A 190 1.59 6.65 20.45
C ARG A 190 0.56 6.04 19.51
N VAL A 191 0.35 4.74 19.67
CA VAL A 191 -0.68 3.93 18.99
C VAL A 191 -1.56 3.28 20.04
N ARG A 192 -2.87 3.55 20.03
CA ARG A 192 -3.87 2.90 20.89
C ARG A 192 -4.66 1.84 20.12
N TYR A 193 -4.86 0.68 20.71
CA TYR A 193 -5.58 -0.42 20.05
C TYR A 193 -6.37 -1.23 21.06
N LEU A 194 -7.38 -1.96 20.59
CA LEU A 194 -8.06 -2.97 21.39
C LEU A 194 -7.37 -4.32 21.16
N ASP A 195 -6.89 -4.92 22.23
CA ASP A 195 -6.42 -6.31 22.17
C ASP A 195 -7.60 -7.28 21.99
N LYS A 196 -7.28 -8.57 21.85
CA LYS A 196 -8.27 -9.66 21.71
C LYS A 196 -9.26 -9.81 22.86
N GLU A 197 -9.02 -9.14 23.99
CA GLU A 197 -9.90 -9.13 25.15
C GLU A 197 -10.72 -7.82 25.23
N ASN A 198 -10.71 -7.01 24.15
CA ASN A 198 -11.29 -5.68 24.08
C ASN A 198 -10.76 -4.72 25.16
N LYS A 199 -9.51 -4.90 25.59
CA LYS A 199 -8.84 -3.98 26.51
C LYS A 199 -8.04 -2.96 25.71
N GLU A 200 -8.20 -1.68 26.04
CA GLU A 200 -7.39 -0.61 25.47
C GLU A 200 -5.92 -0.81 25.87
N LYS A 201 -5.06 -0.84 24.86
CA LYS A 201 -3.60 -0.85 24.97
C LYS A 201 -3.05 0.41 24.33
N GLU A 202 -1.87 0.79 24.79
CA GLU A 202 -1.10 1.87 24.19
C GLU A 202 0.31 1.36 23.90
N PHE A 203 0.80 1.64 22.71
CA PHE A 203 2.20 1.51 22.32
C PHE A 203 2.79 2.92 22.23
N VAL A 204 3.82 3.20 23.01
CA VAL A 204 4.50 4.51 23.07
C VAL A 204 5.88 4.39 22.42
N PHE A 205 6.19 5.31 21.51
CA PHE A 205 7.44 5.33 20.73
C PHE A 205 8.61 6.03 21.42
#